data_AF-A0A962X8Z7-F1
#
_entry.id   AF-A0A962X8Z7-F1
#
_cell.length_a   1.000
_cell.length_b   1.000
_cell.length_c   1.000
_cell.angle_alpha   90.00
_cell.angle_beta   90.00
_cell.angle_gamma   90.00
#
_symmetry.space_group_name_H-M   'P 1'
#
loop_
_entity.id
_entity.type
_entity.pdbx_description
1 polymer ?
#
loop_
_entity_poly.entity_id
_entity_poly.type
_entity_poly.pdbx_seq_one_letter_code
_entity_poly.pdbx_strand_id
1 'polypeptide(L)'
;ATLAEMTGNDLLETMGREFLEQPLPTKVGIVVVALAFLYNIGMTILKGRKTAISMILLIGLIGLAVLFLFAFYNPSNLVKDKYFWWWVVHLWVEGVWELIMAAILGFVLLRVTGVDREVIEKWLYVIVTLALVTGIIGTGHHYYWIGTPAYWQWWGGIFSALEPLPFFAMTVFCFNMVNRRRRQHPNKAATLWALGTGVMAFLGAGVWGFLHTLAPINYYTHGSQITAAHGHLAFFGAYVMVVLTIISYAMPMLRGREVNPERAQVLEMWSFWLMTVSMVFITLFLTAAGILQVWLQRIIDNPQAFMAVQDQLALFYWMRWLAGVVFCLGLIVYLYSFFAKDKPQAVDVGTAQPAAT
;
A
#
# COMPACT_ATOMS: atom_id res chain seq x y z
N ALA A 1 -33.39 -3.65 2.50
CA ALA A 1 -34.13 -3.58 1.23
C ALA A 1 -34.22 -2.13 0.73
N THR A 2 -34.79 -1.21 1.50
CA THR A 2 -35.06 0.18 1.07
C THR A 2 -33.84 0.95 0.54
N LEU A 3 -32.66 0.86 1.17
CA LEU A 3 -31.45 1.54 0.66
C LEU A 3 -31.00 1.01 -0.71
N ALA A 4 -31.14 -0.29 -0.96
CA ALA A 4 -30.70 -0.90 -2.21
C ALA A 4 -31.58 -0.46 -3.38
N GLU A 5 -32.89 -0.47 -3.17
CA GLU A 5 -33.89 0.06 -4.10
C GLU A 5 -33.68 1.56 -4.36
N MET A 6 -33.56 2.38 -3.30
CA MET A 6 -33.30 3.82 -3.42
C MET A 6 -32.01 4.17 -4.15
N THR A 7 -31.04 3.26 -4.17
CA THR A 7 -29.74 3.49 -4.80
C THR A 7 -29.59 2.73 -6.12
N GLY A 8 -30.70 2.31 -6.74
CA GLY A 8 -30.70 1.75 -8.09
C GLY A 8 -30.03 0.39 -8.20
N ASN A 9 -29.91 -0.36 -7.11
CA ASN A 9 -29.40 -1.73 -7.16
C ASN A 9 -30.34 -2.64 -7.99
N ASP A 10 -31.62 -2.30 -8.08
CA ASP A 10 -32.59 -3.00 -8.94
C ASP A 10 -32.38 -2.70 -10.44
N LEU A 11 -31.64 -1.63 -10.78
CA LEU A 11 -31.26 -1.29 -12.15
C LEU A 11 -29.97 -2.01 -12.56
N LEU A 12 -28.98 -1.98 -11.69
CA LEU A 12 -27.72 -2.71 -11.83
C LEU A 12 -27.20 -3.10 -10.46
N GLU A 13 -27.26 -4.40 -10.18
CA GLU A 13 -26.84 -4.96 -8.90
C GLU A 13 -25.32 -4.89 -8.77
N THR A 14 -24.80 -4.03 -7.89
CA THR A 14 -23.34 -3.87 -7.72
C THR A 14 -22.87 -3.90 -6.26
N MET A 15 -23.77 -3.91 -5.28
CA MET A 15 -23.42 -3.93 -3.85
C MET A 15 -23.20 -5.35 -3.32
N GLY A 16 -22.72 -5.47 -2.07
CA GLY A 16 -22.62 -6.75 -1.34
C GLY A 16 -21.41 -7.62 -1.72
N ARG A 17 -20.42 -7.03 -2.40
CA ARG A 17 -19.14 -7.65 -2.73
C ARG A 17 -18.06 -6.90 -1.96
N GLU A 18 -17.14 -7.63 -1.35
CA GLU A 18 -16.04 -7.06 -0.54
C GLU A 18 -15.28 -5.99 -1.33
N PHE A 19 -14.98 -4.86 -0.70
CA PHE A 19 -14.36 -3.66 -1.27
C PHE A 19 -15.18 -2.91 -2.34
N LEU A 20 -16.37 -3.40 -2.68
CA LEU A 20 -17.28 -2.85 -3.68
C LEU A 20 -18.70 -2.65 -3.12
N GLU A 21 -18.82 -2.39 -1.82
CA GLU A 21 -20.09 -2.29 -1.10
C GLU A 21 -20.84 -0.98 -1.40
N GLN A 22 -20.14 0.04 -1.87
CA GLN A 22 -20.71 1.37 -2.09
C GLN A 22 -21.88 1.32 -3.09
N PRO A 23 -22.94 2.14 -2.91
CA PRO A 23 -24.09 2.13 -3.81
C PRO A 23 -23.75 2.51 -5.27
N LEU A 24 -24.63 2.13 -6.21
CA LEU A 24 -24.42 2.38 -7.64
C LEU A 24 -24.18 3.87 -7.97
N PRO A 25 -24.97 4.85 -7.46
CA PRO A 25 -24.71 6.27 -7.67
C PRO A 25 -23.32 6.70 -7.18
N THR A 26 -22.85 6.13 -6.07
CA THR A 26 -21.50 6.39 -5.54
C THR A 26 -20.43 5.83 -6.46
N LYS A 27 -20.60 4.59 -6.98
CA LYS A 27 -19.67 4.02 -7.98
C LYS A 27 -19.60 4.90 -9.23
N VAL A 28 -20.75 5.34 -9.75
CA VAL A 28 -20.81 6.25 -10.91
C VAL A 28 -20.13 7.58 -10.60
N GLY A 29 -20.38 8.16 -9.42
CA GLY A 29 -19.70 9.37 -8.97
C GLY A 29 -18.18 9.23 -8.92
N ILE A 30 -17.67 8.10 -8.41
CA ILE A 30 -16.24 7.79 -8.41
C ILE A 30 -15.68 7.77 -9.84
N VAL A 31 -16.37 7.13 -10.78
CA VAL A 31 -15.95 7.11 -12.20
C VAL A 31 -15.87 8.53 -12.77
N VAL A 32 -16.90 9.36 -12.54
CA VAL A 32 -16.92 10.74 -13.04
C VAL A 32 -15.75 11.54 -12.48
N VAL A 33 -15.47 11.43 -11.18
CA VAL A 33 -14.33 12.11 -10.55
C VAL A 33 -13.01 11.59 -11.10
N ALA A 34 -12.86 10.28 -11.28
CA ALA A 34 -11.67 9.68 -11.86
C ALA A 34 -11.41 10.16 -13.29
N LEU A 35 -12.44 10.23 -14.13
CA LEU A 35 -12.34 10.74 -15.50
C LEU A 35 -11.96 12.23 -15.53
N ALA A 36 -12.57 13.05 -14.67
CA ALA A 36 -12.22 14.47 -14.57
C ALA A 36 -10.76 14.66 -14.11
N PHE A 37 -10.32 13.87 -13.14
CA PHE A 37 -8.94 13.86 -12.64
C PHE A 37 -7.94 13.41 -13.72
N LEU A 38 -8.24 12.31 -14.43
CA LEU A 38 -7.42 11.80 -15.52
C LEU A 38 -7.33 12.78 -16.68
N TYR A 39 -8.42 13.44 -17.04
CA TYR A 39 -8.39 14.48 -18.06
C TYR A 39 -7.49 15.65 -17.63
N ASN A 40 -7.62 16.12 -16.39
CA ASN A 40 -6.81 17.22 -15.87
C ASN A 40 -5.30 16.92 -15.89
N ILE A 41 -4.89 15.80 -15.29
CA ILE A 41 -3.48 15.41 -15.24
C ILE A 41 -2.98 14.97 -16.62
N GLY A 42 -3.77 14.21 -17.37
CA GLY A 42 -3.44 13.74 -18.71
C GLY A 42 -3.15 14.91 -19.66
N MET A 43 -4.02 15.92 -19.71
CA MET A 43 -3.80 17.11 -20.54
C MET A 43 -2.57 17.91 -20.10
N THR A 44 -2.28 17.95 -18.80
CA THR A 44 -1.06 18.59 -18.26
C THR A 44 0.20 17.87 -18.73
N ILE A 45 0.24 16.53 -18.65
CA ILE A 45 1.39 15.72 -19.10
C ILE A 45 1.54 15.78 -20.63
N LEU A 46 0.44 15.76 -21.37
CA LEU A 46 0.45 15.83 -22.83
C LEU A 46 1.01 17.17 -23.34
N LYS A 47 0.64 18.29 -22.72
CA LYS A 47 1.15 19.63 -23.04
C LYS A 47 2.57 19.87 -22.51
N GLY A 48 2.99 19.13 -21.48
CA GLY A 48 4.28 19.28 -20.81
C GLY A 48 5.39 18.35 -21.32
N ARG A 49 6.53 18.40 -20.62
CA ARG A 49 7.65 17.48 -20.82
C ARG A 49 7.28 16.09 -20.29
N LYS A 50 7.32 15.10 -21.20
CA LYS A 50 7.10 13.70 -20.87
C LYS A 50 8.38 13.11 -20.26
N THR A 51 8.23 12.46 -19.12
CA THR A 51 9.29 11.72 -18.42
C THR A 51 8.81 10.32 -18.13
N ALA A 52 9.71 9.35 -17.93
CA ALA A 52 9.29 7.99 -17.64
C ALA A 52 8.44 7.94 -16.37
N ILE A 53 8.81 8.69 -15.33
CA ILE A 53 8.04 8.83 -14.08
C ILE A 53 6.61 9.29 -14.36
N SER A 54 6.43 10.38 -15.11
CA SER A 54 5.10 10.93 -15.38
C SER A 54 4.24 10.00 -16.24
N MET A 55 4.85 9.31 -17.21
CA MET A 55 4.14 8.40 -18.10
C MET A 55 3.74 7.11 -17.37
N ILE A 56 4.63 6.54 -16.54
CA ILE A 56 4.31 5.37 -15.70
C ILE A 56 3.19 5.71 -14.73
N LEU A 57 3.23 6.87 -14.08
CA LEU A 57 2.15 7.34 -13.21
C LEU A 57 0.83 7.43 -13.97
N LEU A 58 0.82 8.05 -15.15
CA LEU A 58 -0.39 8.18 -15.97
C LEU A 58 -0.94 6.82 -16.41
N ILE A 59 -0.08 5.88 -16.81
CA ILE A 59 -0.49 4.51 -17.17
C ILE A 59 -1.11 3.81 -15.96
N GLY A 60 -0.49 3.89 -14.78
CA GLY A 60 -1.05 3.31 -13.55
C GLY A 60 -2.41 3.92 -13.18
N LEU A 61 -2.55 5.24 -13.29
CA LEU A 61 -3.82 5.94 -13.01
C LEU A 61 -4.92 5.59 -14.02
N ILE A 62 -4.59 5.48 -15.31
CA ILE A 62 -5.53 5.03 -16.34
C ILE A 62 -5.95 3.58 -16.08
N GLY A 63 -4.97 2.71 -15.80
CA GLY A 63 -5.21 1.32 -15.47
C GLY A 63 -6.13 1.16 -14.25
N LEU A 64 -5.91 1.97 -13.20
CA LEU A 64 -6.78 2.02 -12.02
C LEU A 64 -8.23 2.31 -12.41
N ALA A 65 -8.46 3.37 -13.19
CA ALA A 65 -9.80 3.76 -13.59
C ALA A 65 -10.47 2.73 -14.52
N VAL A 66 -9.72 2.13 -15.45
CA VAL A 66 -10.24 1.10 -16.37
C VAL A 66 -10.62 -0.17 -15.61
N LEU A 67 -9.74 -0.65 -14.72
CA LEU A 67 -10.01 -1.85 -13.93
C LEU A 67 -11.19 -1.64 -12.96
N PHE A 68 -11.41 -0.42 -12.47
CA PHE A 68 -12.60 -0.11 -11.66
C PHE A 68 -13.91 -0.41 -12.39
N LEU A 69 -13.95 -0.38 -13.72
CA LEU A 69 -15.17 -0.62 -14.49
C LEU A 69 -15.70 -2.04 -14.30
N PHE A 70 -14.86 -3.00 -13.91
CA PHE A 70 -15.31 -4.35 -13.54
C PHE A 70 -16.15 -4.38 -12.26
N ALA A 71 -16.15 -3.30 -11.45
CA ALA A 71 -17.07 -3.17 -10.31
C ALA A 71 -18.55 -3.09 -10.72
N PHE A 72 -18.84 -2.71 -11.97
CA PHE A 72 -20.18 -2.68 -12.55
C PHE A 72 -20.59 -4.01 -13.17
N TYR A 73 -19.63 -4.93 -13.34
CA TYR A 73 -19.90 -6.27 -13.86
C TYR A 73 -20.13 -7.23 -12.69
N ASN A 74 -21.39 -7.64 -12.51
CA ASN A 74 -21.83 -8.56 -11.47
C ASN A 74 -22.52 -9.80 -12.09
N PRO A 75 -21.75 -10.81 -12.52
CA PRO A 75 -22.30 -12.05 -13.07
C PRO A 75 -23.09 -12.86 -12.04
N SER A 76 -24.21 -13.46 -12.47
CA SER A 76 -24.98 -14.39 -11.63
C SER A 76 -24.22 -15.68 -11.28
N ASN A 77 -23.25 -16.08 -12.10
CA ASN A 77 -22.39 -17.21 -11.82
C ASN A 77 -21.29 -16.79 -10.83
N LEU A 78 -21.27 -17.40 -9.64
CA LEU A 78 -20.33 -17.06 -8.57
C LEU A 78 -18.86 -17.17 -8.98
N VAL A 79 -18.49 -18.19 -9.76
CA VAL A 79 -17.11 -18.36 -10.25
C VAL A 79 -16.70 -17.19 -11.14
N LYS A 80 -17.59 -16.78 -12.07
CA LYS A 80 -17.35 -15.62 -12.93
C LYS A 80 -17.31 -14.32 -12.13
N ASP A 81 -18.21 -14.13 -11.16
CA ASP A 81 -18.16 -12.98 -10.26
C ASP A 81 -16.81 -12.86 -9.58
N LYS A 82 -16.36 -13.92 -8.89
CA LYS A 82 -15.09 -13.92 -8.17
C LYS A 82 -13.90 -13.74 -9.12
N TYR A 83 -13.93 -14.32 -10.31
CA TYR A 83 -12.89 -14.13 -11.32
C TYR A 83 -12.69 -12.64 -11.68
N PHE A 84 -13.76 -11.93 -12.07
CA PHE A 84 -13.66 -10.52 -12.43
C PHE A 84 -13.59 -9.57 -11.24
N TRP A 85 -14.00 -10.01 -10.04
CA TRP A 85 -13.77 -9.27 -8.81
C TRP A 85 -12.27 -9.09 -8.54
N TRP A 86 -11.46 -10.13 -8.76
CA TRP A 86 -10.00 -10.06 -8.62
C TRP A 86 -9.33 -9.19 -9.70
N TRP A 87 -10.00 -8.93 -10.83
CA TRP A 87 -9.49 -7.95 -11.79
C TRP A 87 -9.56 -6.52 -11.25
N VAL A 88 -10.45 -6.24 -10.30
CA VAL A 88 -10.41 -4.97 -9.57
C VAL A 88 -9.35 -5.07 -8.49
N VAL A 89 -9.51 -6.02 -7.56
CA VAL A 89 -8.73 -6.02 -6.32
C VAL A 89 -7.25 -6.31 -6.57
N HIS A 90 -6.93 -7.47 -7.14
CA HIS A 90 -5.55 -7.90 -7.32
C HIS A 90 -4.85 -7.09 -8.42
N LEU A 91 -5.43 -6.93 -9.61
CA LEU A 91 -4.76 -6.15 -10.67
C LEU A 91 -4.63 -4.66 -10.31
N TRP A 92 -5.40 -4.14 -9.33
CA TRP A 92 -5.06 -2.90 -8.65
C TRP A 92 -3.81 -3.06 -7.81
N VAL A 93 -3.89 -3.81 -6.71
CA VAL A 93 -2.82 -3.80 -5.70
C VAL A 93 -1.53 -4.40 -6.26
N GLU A 94 -1.56 -5.58 -6.85
CA GLU A 94 -0.42 -6.33 -7.39
C GLU A 94 -0.25 -6.06 -8.91
N GLY A 95 -0.48 -4.80 -9.30
CA GLY A 95 -0.44 -4.39 -10.70
C GLY A 95 -0.37 -2.87 -10.86
N VAL A 96 -1.49 -2.24 -11.18
CA VAL A 96 -1.50 -0.81 -11.57
C VAL A 96 -1.18 0.14 -10.41
N TRP A 97 -1.41 -0.25 -9.16
CA TRP A 97 -0.99 0.53 -7.99
C TRP A 97 0.51 0.43 -7.74
N GLU A 98 1.18 -0.67 -8.12
CA GLU A 98 2.64 -0.74 -8.07
C GLU A 98 3.28 0.27 -9.03
N LEU A 99 2.69 0.51 -10.21
CA LEU A 99 3.13 1.56 -11.12
C LEU A 99 3.02 2.94 -10.47
N ILE A 100 1.90 3.21 -9.80
CA ILE A 100 1.65 4.49 -9.11
C ILE A 100 2.65 4.65 -7.94
N MET A 101 2.80 3.62 -7.11
CA MET A 101 3.75 3.59 -5.99
C MET A 101 5.18 3.82 -6.48
N ALA A 102 5.62 3.07 -7.50
CA ALA A 102 6.94 3.19 -8.09
C ALA A 102 7.18 4.61 -8.62
N ALA A 103 6.23 5.18 -9.37
CA ALA A 103 6.37 6.53 -9.90
C ALA A 103 6.44 7.60 -8.80
N ILE A 104 5.60 7.49 -7.76
CA ILE A 104 5.63 8.42 -6.62
C ILE A 104 6.96 8.30 -5.88
N LEU A 105 7.40 7.08 -5.57
CA LEU A 105 8.63 6.85 -4.83
C LEU A 105 9.86 7.26 -5.63
N GLY A 106 9.88 6.95 -6.93
CA GLY A 106 10.92 7.40 -7.86
C GLY A 106 10.97 8.92 -7.98
N PHE A 107 9.81 9.60 -8.00
CA PHE A 107 9.77 11.06 -7.95
C PHE A 107 10.34 11.60 -6.64
N VAL A 108 9.91 11.09 -5.48
CA VAL A 108 10.42 11.55 -4.18
C VAL A 108 11.93 11.32 -4.10
N LEU A 109 12.42 10.13 -4.45
CA LEU A 109 13.85 9.80 -4.45
C LEU A 109 14.66 10.70 -5.37
N LEU A 110 14.16 11.02 -6.57
CA LEU A 110 14.79 12.00 -7.46
C LEU A 110 14.93 13.36 -6.75
N ARG A 111 13.88 13.76 -6.02
CA ARG A 111 13.79 15.06 -5.36
C ARG A 111 14.41 15.13 -3.97
N VAL A 112 14.83 14.04 -3.36
CA VAL A 112 15.55 14.09 -2.07
C VAL A 112 17.02 13.68 -2.19
N THR A 113 17.37 12.83 -3.16
CA THR A 113 18.75 12.33 -3.29
C THR A 113 19.61 13.13 -4.27
N GLY A 114 18.99 13.74 -5.30
CA GLY A 114 19.72 14.38 -6.39
C GLY A 114 20.50 13.41 -7.28
N VAL A 115 20.18 12.11 -7.24
CA VAL A 115 20.71 11.11 -8.18
C VAL A 115 20.19 11.43 -9.60
N ASP A 116 20.98 11.07 -10.61
CA ASP A 116 20.63 11.29 -12.02
C ASP A 116 19.31 10.63 -12.37
N ARG A 117 18.44 11.39 -13.06
CA ARG A 117 17.11 10.93 -13.48
C ARG A 117 17.18 9.64 -14.28
N GLU A 118 18.17 9.51 -15.16
CA GLU A 118 18.34 8.33 -16.01
C GLU A 118 18.49 7.05 -15.18
N VAL A 119 19.23 7.11 -14.05
CA VAL A 119 19.39 5.95 -13.17
C VAL A 119 18.06 5.58 -12.52
N ILE A 120 17.34 6.57 -12.01
CA ILE A 120 16.03 6.35 -11.37
C ILE A 120 15.03 5.76 -12.37
N GLU A 121 14.94 6.34 -13.57
CA GLU A 121 13.99 5.88 -14.59
C GLU A 121 14.32 4.46 -15.08
N LYS A 122 15.60 4.09 -15.23
CA LYS A 122 16.00 2.70 -15.54
C LYS A 122 15.53 1.71 -14.47
N TRP A 123 15.71 2.04 -13.19
CA TRP A 123 15.22 1.20 -12.09
C TRP A 123 13.69 1.07 -12.10
N LEU A 124 12.97 2.18 -12.36
CA LEU A 124 11.51 2.15 -12.45
C LEU A 124 11.01 1.24 -13.56
N TYR A 125 11.64 1.26 -14.74
CA TYR A 125 11.27 0.34 -15.81
C TYR A 125 11.46 -1.12 -15.41
N VAL A 126 12.57 -1.45 -14.74
CA VAL A 126 12.81 -2.82 -14.24
C VAL A 126 11.75 -3.23 -13.24
N ILE A 127 11.48 -2.39 -12.23
CA ILE A 127 10.50 -2.69 -11.17
C ILE A 127 9.10 -2.88 -11.75
N VAL A 128 8.65 -1.95 -12.60
CA VAL A 128 7.32 -2.03 -13.23
C VAL A 128 7.19 -3.23 -14.17
N THR A 129 8.26 -3.57 -14.90
CA THR A 129 8.26 -4.75 -15.77
C THR A 129 8.13 -6.02 -14.93
N LEU A 130 8.90 -6.13 -13.84
CA LEU A 130 8.79 -7.26 -12.92
C LEU A 130 7.36 -7.36 -12.37
N ALA A 131 6.82 -6.26 -11.84
CA ALA A 131 5.46 -6.20 -11.30
C ALA A 131 4.40 -6.71 -12.28
N LEU A 132 4.40 -6.22 -13.52
CA LEU A 132 3.39 -6.61 -14.50
C LEU A 132 3.58 -8.04 -15.01
N VAL A 133 4.84 -8.47 -15.23
CA VAL A 133 5.13 -9.84 -15.69
C VAL A 133 4.71 -10.86 -14.65
N THR A 134 4.91 -10.57 -13.36
CA THR A 134 4.55 -11.49 -12.28
C THR A 134 3.06 -11.37 -11.92
N GLY A 135 2.54 -10.18 -11.66
CA GLY A 135 1.19 -9.97 -11.12
C GLY A 135 0.04 -10.26 -12.10
N ILE A 136 0.20 -10.04 -13.42
CA ILE A 136 -0.92 -10.26 -14.37
C ILE A 136 -1.37 -11.72 -14.40
N ILE A 137 -0.42 -12.66 -14.44
CA ILE A 137 -0.73 -14.10 -14.36
C ILE A 137 -0.78 -14.54 -12.88
N GLY A 138 -0.05 -13.84 -12.02
CA GLY A 138 -0.04 -13.96 -10.56
C GLY A 138 -1.43 -13.90 -9.93
N THR A 139 -2.37 -13.16 -10.54
CA THR A 139 -3.79 -13.16 -10.17
C THR A 139 -4.37 -14.57 -10.00
N GLY A 140 -3.81 -15.55 -10.71
CA GLY A 140 -4.12 -16.97 -10.58
C GLY A 140 -4.04 -17.52 -9.16
N HIS A 141 -3.26 -16.91 -8.25
CA HIS A 141 -3.20 -17.33 -6.85
C HIS A 141 -4.50 -17.12 -6.06
N HIS A 142 -5.43 -16.37 -6.63
CA HIS A 142 -6.78 -16.20 -6.11
C HIS A 142 -7.80 -17.12 -6.79
N TYR A 143 -7.40 -17.82 -7.84
CA TYR A 143 -8.27 -18.67 -8.66
C TYR A 143 -8.27 -20.13 -8.22
N TYR A 144 -7.37 -20.52 -7.31
CA TYR A 144 -7.16 -21.91 -6.88
C TYR A 144 -8.44 -22.62 -6.44
N TRP A 145 -9.30 -21.95 -5.67
CA TRP A 145 -10.42 -22.58 -4.96
C TRP A 145 -11.79 -21.97 -5.30
N ILE A 146 -11.86 -21.08 -6.28
CA ILE A 146 -13.13 -20.40 -6.65
C ILE A 146 -13.91 -21.15 -7.75
N GLY A 147 -13.43 -22.32 -8.19
CA GLY A 147 -14.08 -23.13 -9.25
C GLY A 147 -13.51 -22.95 -10.66
N THR A 148 -12.29 -22.39 -10.79
CA THR A 148 -11.59 -22.33 -12.08
C THR A 148 -10.85 -23.64 -12.38
N PRO A 149 -10.40 -23.87 -13.64
CA PRO A 149 -9.64 -25.08 -13.97
C PRO A 149 -8.32 -25.22 -13.21
N ALA A 150 -7.90 -26.46 -12.96
CA ALA A 150 -6.72 -26.80 -12.16
C ALA A 150 -5.39 -26.23 -12.68
N TYR A 151 -5.29 -25.84 -13.96
CA TYR A 151 -4.08 -25.20 -14.48
C TYR A 151 -3.73 -23.89 -13.75
N TRP A 152 -4.71 -23.23 -13.12
CA TRP A 152 -4.46 -22.03 -12.33
C TRP A 152 -3.65 -22.28 -11.06
N GLN A 153 -3.69 -23.50 -10.50
CA GLN A 153 -2.82 -23.87 -9.38
C GLN A 153 -1.34 -23.81 -9.77
N TRP A 154 -1.03 -24.12 -11.03
CA TRP A 154 0.32 -24.04 -11.58
C TRP A 154 0.68 -22.61 -11.99
N TRP A 155 -0.13 -21.98 -12.83
CA TRP A 155 0.16 -20.63 -13.33
C TRP A 155 0.16 -19.59 -12.20
N GLY A 156 -0.85 -19.62 -11.34
CA GLY A 156 -0.92 -18.76 -10.16
C GLY A 156 0.25 -19.02 -9.22
N GLY A 157 0.58 -20.29 -8.96
CA GLY A 157 1.68 -20.64 -8.04
C GLY A 157 3.05 -20.18 -8.53
N ILE A 158 3.34 -20.37 -9.82
CA ILE A 158 4.65 -20.02 -10.41
C ILE A 158 4.81 -18.50 -10.51
N PHE A 159 3.81 -17.79 -11.03
CA PHE A 159 3.93 -16.35 -11.27
C PHE A 159 3.86 -15.55 -9.96
N SER A 160 2.99 -15.92 -9.03
CA SER A 160 2.93 -15.26 -7.72
C SER A 160 4.13 -15.55 -6.83
N ALA A 161 4.82 -16.68 -7.02
CA ALA A 161 6.10 -16.94 -6.35
C ALA A 161 7.20 -15.93 -6.75
N LEU A 162 7.05 -15.26 -7.89
CA LEU A 162 7.98 -14.25 -8.39
C LEU A 162 7.58 -12.81 -8.02
N GLU A 163 6.35 -12.58 -7.56
CA GLU A 163 5.87 -11.26 -7.13
C GLU A 163 6.65 -10.61 -5.97
N PRO A 164 7.44 -11.33 -5.14
CA PRO A 164 8.35 -10.66 -4.20
C PRO A 164 9.49 -9.88 -4.87
N LEU A 165 9.83 -10.19 -6.12
CA LEU A 165 10.95 -9.58 -6.85
C LEU A 165 10.81 -8.07 -7.06
N PRO A 166 9.69 -7.51 -7.56
CA PRO A 166 9.52 -6.06 -7.70
C PRO A 166 9.67 -5.33 -6.36
N PHE A 167 9.12 -5.87 -5.26
CA PHE A 167 9.24 -5.26 -3.93
C PHE A 167 10.67 -5.33 -3.39
N PHE A 168 11.36 -6.46 -3.57
CA PHE A 168 12.78 -6.56 -3.20
C PHE A 168 13.64 -5.57 -4.01
N ALA A 169 13.40 -5.48 -5.32
CA ALA A 169 14.05 -4.50 -6.19
C ALA A 169 13.75 -3.07 -5.74
N MET A 170 12.51 -2.79 -5.29
CA MET A 170 12.13 -1.50 -4.71
C MET A 170 12.90 -1.19 -3.42
N THR A 171 13.06 -2.15 -2.51
CA THR A 171 13.88 -1.97 -1.30
C THR A 171 15.31 -1.63 -1.69
N VAL A 172 15.93 -2.44 -2.56
CA VAL A 172 17.31 -2.23 -3.04
C VAL A 172 17.43 -0.87 -3.73
N PHE A 173 16.45 -0.49 -4.54
CA PHE A 173 16.37 0.81 -5.20
C PHE A 173 16.37 1.96 -4.18
N CYS A 174 15.47 1.96 -3.20
CA CYS A 174 15.39 3.00 -2.18
C CYS A 174 16.73 3.20 -1.44
N PHE A 175 17.31 2.10 -0.94
CA PHE A 175 18.57 2.17 -0.20
C PHE A 175 19.73 2.63 -1.09
N ASN A 176 19.84 2.11 -2.32
CA ASN A 176 20.90 2.52 -3.24
C ASN A 176 20.80 3.99 -3.64
N MET A 177 19.60 4.51 -3.90
CA MET A 177 19.43 5.92 -4.25
C MET A 177 19.79 6.84 -3.07
N VAL A 178 19.40 6.49 -1.85
CA VAL A 178 19.75 7.27 -0.65
C VAL A 178 21.25 7.19 -0.34
N ASN A 179 21.88 6.03 -0.51
CA ASN A 179 23.32 5.85 -0.29
C ASN A 179 24.17 6.60 -1.34
N ARG A 180 23.69 6.68 -2.58
CA ARG A 180 24.35 7.42 -3.67
C ARG A 180 23.91 8.88 -3.79
N ARG A 181 23.27 9.43 -2.75
CA ARG A 181 22.78 10.81 -2.77
C ARG A 181 23.92 11.80 -3.03
N ARG A 182 23.67 12.73 -3.95
CA ARG A 182 24.61 13.83 -4.26
C ARG A 182 24.36 15.08 -3.43
N ARG A 183 23.24 15.11 -2.70
CA ARG A 183 22.89 16.17 -1.75
C ARG A 183 22.15 15.62 -0.56
N GLN A 184 22.24 16.32 0.57
CA GLN A 184 21.39 16.06 1.72
C GLN A 184 20.17 16.96 1.69
N HIS A 185 18.99 16.37 1.56
CA HIS A 185 17.74 17.10 1.65
C HIS A 185 17.42 17.43 3.13
N PRO A 186 16.99 18.66 3.47
CA PRO A 186 16.72 19.05 4.86
C PRO A 186 15.51 18.31 5.47
N ASN A 187 14.60 17.82 4.63
CA ASN A 187 13.47 16.96 5.05
C ASN A 187 13.93 15.51 5.30
N LYS A 188 14.25 15.19 6.55
CA LYS A 188 14.69 13.85 6.98
C LYS A 188 13.52 12.87 7.02
N ALA A 189 12.32 13.34 7.40
CA ALA A 189 11.12 12.53 7.51
C ALA A 189 10.71 11.92 6.16
N ALA A 190 10.73 12.70 5.07
CA ALA A 190 10.41 12.18 3.73
C ALA A 190 11.37 11.06 3.28
N THR A 191 12.65 11.14 3.66
CA THR A 191 13.64 10.10 3.36
C THR A 191 13.38 8.84 4.20
N LEU A 192 13.01 8.99 5.48
CA LEU A 192 12.64 7.87 6.35
C LEU A 192 11.39 7.16 5.83
N TRP A 193 10.34 7.91 5.44
CA TRP A 193 9.13 7.36 4.85
C TRP A 193 9.42 6.61 3.54
N ALA A 194 10.30 7.14 2.67
CA ALA A 194 10.68 6.48 1.42
C ALA A 194 11.41 5.15 1.65
N LEU A 195 12.37 5.11 2.58
CA LEU A 195 13.09 3.89 2.95
C LEU A 195 12.13 2.89 3.61
N GLY A 196 11.31 3.34 4.55
CA GLY A 196 10.33 2.52 5.25
C GLY A 196 9.30 1.91 4.31
N THR A 197 8.81 2.67 3.33
CA THR A 197 7.92 2.17 2.27
C THR A 197 8.56 1.00 1.53
N GLY A 198 9.82 1.14 1.10
CA GLY A 198 10.55 0.06 0.42
C GLY A 198 10.70 -1.19 1.27
N VAL A 199 10.95 -1.07 2.58
CA VAL A 199 11.08 -2.21 3.50
C VAL A 199 9.74 -2.87 3.79
N MET A 200 8.76 -2.08 4.22
CA MET A 200 7.47 -2.59 4.70
C MET A 200 6.62 -3.17 3.56
N ALA A 201 6.72 -2.61 2.36
CA ALA A 201 6.11 -3.22 1.17
C ALA A 201 6.71 -4.61 0.87
N PHE A 202 8.03 -4.76 0.95
CA PHE A 202 8.68 -6.07 0.78
C PHE A 202 8.32 -7.06 1.87
N LEU A 203 8.24 -6.64 3.14
CA LEU A 203 7.79 -7.52 4.22
C LEU A 203 6.32 -7.94 4.03
N GLY A 204 5.43 -7.00 3.75
CA GLY A 204 4.00 -7.27 3.62
C GLY A 204 3.63 -8.04 2.36
N ALA A 205 3.96 -7.47 1.20
CA ALA A 205 3.61 -8.06 -0.09
C ALA A 205 4.57 -9.20 -0.47
N GLY A 206 5.89 -8.98 -0.36
CA GLY A 206 6.88 -9.98 -0.74
C GLY A 206 6.93 -11.18 0.22
N VAL A 207 7.26 -10.96 1.49
CA VAL A 207 7.48 -12.06 2.45
C VAL A 207 6.15 -12.68 2.87
N TRP A 208 5.20 -11.88 3.39
CA TRP A 208 3.91 -12.40 3.86
C TRP A 208 3.00 -12.88 2.72
N GLY A 209 3.10 -12.28 1.54
CA GLY A 209 2.43 -12.82 0.35
C GLY A 209 3.01 -14.18 -0.04
N PHE A 210 4.35 -14.31 -0.12
CA PHE A 210 4.97 -15.58 -0.46
C PHE A 210 4.65 -16.70 0.54
N LEU A 211 4.53 -16.38 1.84
CA LEU A 211 4.18 -17.35 2.90
C LEU A 211 2.89 -18.15 2.61
N HIS A 212 1.94 -17.58 1.86
CA HIS A 212 0.67 -18.25 1.58
C HIS A 212 0.29 -18.30 0.10
N THR A 213 1.18 -17.92 -0.83
CA THR A 213 0.82 -17.83 -2.26
C THR A 213 0.81 -19.18 -2.98
N LEU A 214 1.61 -20.15 -2.51
CA LEU A 214 1.72 -21.45 -3.16
C LEU A 214 0.48 -22.30 -2.88
N ALA A 215 -0.14 -22.86 -3.93
CA ALA A 215 -1.40 -23.61 -3.80
C ALA A 215 -1.40 -24.68 -2.68
N PRO A 216 -0.35 -25.52 -2.47
CA PRO A 216 -0.34 -26.49 -1.38
C PRO A 216 -0.44 -25.88 0.02
N ILE A 217 0.10 -24.66 0.22
CA ILE A 217 0.03 -23.93 1.49
C ILE A 217 -1.27 -23.13 1.55
N ASN A 218 -1.66 -22.50 0.45
CA ASN A 218 -2.88 -21.71 0.33
C ASN A 218 -4.12 -22.57 0.63
N TYR A 219 -4.13 -23.85 0.25
CA TYR A 219 -5.22 -24.78 0.55
C TYR A 219 -5.62 -24.75 2.04
N TYR A 220 -4.63 -24.72 2.93
CA TYR A 220 -4.86 -24.63 4.37
C TYR A 220 -5.01 -23.19 4.86
N THR A 221 -4.30 -22.22 4.29
CA THR A 221 -4.27 -20.85 4.81
C THR A 221 -5.34 -19.93 4.21
N HIS A 222 -6.05 -20.34 3.17
CA HIS A 222 -7.05 -19.54 2.45
C HIS A 222 -8.25 -19.17 3.34
N GLY A 223 -8.55 -17.87 3.47
CA GLY A 223 -9.65 -17.39 4.32
C GLY A 223 -9.37 -17.57 5.81
N SER A 224 -8.12 -17.36 6.23
CA SER A 224 -7.68 -17.44 7.63
C SER A 224 -7.13 -16.10 8.12
N GLN A 225 -6.77 -16.01 9.41
CA GLN A 225 -6.09 -14.83 9.96
C GLN A 225 -4.71 -14.58 9.32
N ILE A 226 -4.09 -15.56 8.63
CA ILE A 226 -2.88 -15.33 7.82
C ILE A 226 -3.18 -14.35 6.67
N THR A 227 -4.35 -14.47 6.04
CA THR A 227 -4.80 -13.55 4.99
C THR A 227 -4.95 -12.13 5.54
N ALA A 228 -5.55 -11.99 6.73
CA ALA A 228 -5.67 -10.69 7.39
C ALA A 228 -4.29 -10.11 7.75
N ALA A 229 -3.36 -10.92 8.26
CA ALA A 229 -2.00 -10.49 8.59
C ALA A 229 -1.28 -9.92 7.36
N HIS A 230 -1.24 -10.67 6.27
CA HIS A 230 -0.67 -10.23 4.99
C HIS A 230 -1.34 -8.96 4.48
N GLY A 231 -2.68 -8.95 4.42
CA GLY A 231 -3.44 -7.81 3.91
C GLY A 231 -3.15 -6.51 4.66
N HIS A 232 -3.11 -6.53 6.00
CA HIS A 232 -2.78 -5.33 6.78
C HIS A 232 -1.37 -4.82 6.48
N LEU A 233 -0.36 -5.71 6.49
CA LEU A 233 1.02 -5.31 6.30
C LEU A 233 1.29 -4.83 4.87
N ALA A 234 0.75 -5.52 3.86
CA ALA A 234 0.92 -5.17 2.45
C ALA A 234 0.26 -3.83 2.12
N PHE A 235 -1.02 -3.64 2.51
CA PHE A 235 -1.73 -2.38 2.24
C PHE A 235 -1.08 -1.18 2.94
N PHE A 236 -0.72 -1.35 4.22
CA PHE A 236 -0.03 -0.29 4.95
C PHE A 236 1.35 -0.01 4.34
N GLY A 237 2.17 -1.06 4.22
CA GLY A 237 3.57 -0.98 3.85
C GLY A 237 3.82 -0.44 2.44
N ALA A 238 2.95 -0.77 1.49
CA ALA A 238 3.03 -0.24 0.13
C ALA A 238 2.27 1.08 0.00
N TYR A 239 0.94 1.05 0.14
CA TYR A 239 0.08 2.13 -0.34
C TYR A 239 -0.10 3.26 0.67
N VAL A 240 -0.31 2.93 1.95
CA VAL A 240 -0.41 3.98 2.98
C VAL A 240 0.93 4.69 3.11
N MET A 241 2.03 3.95 3.23
CA MET A 241 3.35 4.55 3.41
C MET A 241 3.82 5.37 2.21
N VAL A 242 3.52 4.98 0.96
CA VAL A 242 3.89 5.81 -0.21
C VAL A 242 3.07 7.11 -0.27
N VAL A 243 1.80 7.07 0.16
CA VAL A 243 0.97 8.28 0.30
C VAL A 243 1.54 9.19 1.40
N LEU A 244 1.90 8.65 2.56
CA LEU A 244 2.53 9.44 3.63
C LEU A 244 3.90 9.97 3.19
N THR A 245 4.64 9.23 2.37
CA THR A 245 5.92 9.67 1.78
C THR A 245 5.74 10.92 0.91
N ILE A 246 4.79 10.91 -0.02
CA ILE A 246 4.57 12.08 -0.90
C ILE A 246 3.97 13.27 -0.13
N ILE A 247 3.12 13.03 0.88
CA ILE A 247 2.62 14.08 1.76
C ILE A 247 3.79 14.69 2.56
N SER A 248 4.66 13.87 3.13
CA SER A 248 5.86 14.32 3.87
C SER A 248 6.74 15.22 3.01
N TYR A 249 6.94 14.85 1.73
CA TYR A 249 7.71 15.64 0.78
C TYR A 249 6.99 16.95 0.37
N ALA A 250 5.71 16.87 -0.01
CA ALA A 250 5.01 17.97 -0.66
C ALA A 250 4.34 18.96 0.30
N MET A 251 3.90 18.53 1.49
CA MET A 251 3.09 19.36 2.38
C MET A 251 3.80 20.63 2.87
N PRO A 252 5.12 20.62 3.21
CA PRO A 252 5.83 21.86 3.53
C PRO A 252 5.78 22.86 2.36
N MET A 253 6.02 22.38 1.14
CA MET A 253 6.05 23.19 -0.08
C MET A 253 4.68 23.79 -0.40
N LEU A 254 3.61 23.01 -0.25
CA LEU A 254 2.23 23.46 -0.40
C LEU A 254 1.84 24.52 0.64
N ARG A 255 2.56 24.57 1.77
CA ARG A 255 2.38 25.58 2.83
C ARG A 255 3.41 26.71 2.75
N GLY A 256 4.08 26.87 1.61
CA GLY A 256 5.05 27.95 1.36
C GLY A 256 6.38 27.80 2.10
N ARG A 257 6.73 26.59 2.53
CA ARG A 257 7.99 26.28 3.23
C ARG A 257 8.82 25.30 2.42
N GLU A 258 10.14 25.42 2.47
CA GLU A 258 11.00 24.40 1.87
C GLU A 258 10.98 23.09 2.68
N VAL A 259 10.93 23.22 4.01
CA VAL A 259 10.89 22.08 4.94
C VAL A 259 10.08 22.43 6.19
N ASN A 260 9.59 21.41 6.89
CA ASN A 260 8.99 21.58 8.20
C ASN A 260 10.04 21.92 9.29
N PRO A 261 9.62 22.66 10.33
CA PRO A 261 10.42 22.91 11.54
C PRO A 261 10.99 21.61 12.13
N GLU A 262 12.12 21.68 12.84
CA GLU A 262 12.80 20.48 13.35
C GLU A 262 11.88 19.69 14.29
N ARG A 263 11.15 20.39 15.18
CA ARG A 263 10.20 19.74 16.08
C ARG A 263 9.11 18.97 15.33
N ALA A 264 8.60 19.54 14.24
CA ALA A 264 7.58 18.89 13.41
C ALA A 264 8.15 17.63 12.73
N GLN A 265 9.36 17.70 12.19
CA GLN A 265 10.03 16.52 11.60
C GLN A 265 10.27 15.41 12.64
N VAL A 266 10.69 15.75 13.86
CA VAL A 266 10.89 14.78 14.94
C VAL A 266 9.56 14.08 15.30
N LEU A 267 8.47 14.83 15.44
CA LEU A 267 7.14 14.26 15.69
C LEU A 267 6.68 13.35 14.55
N GLU A 268 6.91 13.77 13.30
CA GLU A 268 6.61 12.95 12.13
C GLU A 268 7.43 11.65 12.13
N MET A 269 8.72 11.70 12.47
CA MET A 269 9.55 10.50 12.61
C MET A 269 9.12 9.60 13.78
N TRP A 270 8.67 10.16 14.89
CA TRP A 270 8.06 9.37 15.99
C TRP A 270 6.78 8.67 15.53
N SER A 271 5.93 9.38 14.77
CA SER A 271 4.71 8.79 14.22
C SER A 271 5.00 7.63 13.27
N PHE A 272 6.05 7.77 12.43
CA PHE A 272 6.54 6.70 11.57
C PHE A 272 6.85 5.44 12.38
N TRP A 273 7.64 5.55 13.45
CA TRP A 273 8.03 4.40 14.26
C TRP A 273 6.85 3.79 15.00
N LEU A 274 5.98 4.60 15.61
CA LEU A 274 4.79 4.13 16.32
C LEU A 274 3.86 3.34 15.39
N MET A 275 3.56 3.88 14.20
CA MET A 275 2.68 3.23 13.23
C MET A 275 3.33 1.97 12.64
N THR A 276 4.60 2.06 12.23
CA THR A 276 5.31 0.97 11.56
C THR A 276 5.54 -0.22 12.49
N VAL A 277 6.07 0.03 13.69
CA VAL A 277 6.31 -1.04 14.69
C VAL A 277 4.98 -1.64 15.14
N SER A 278 3.96 -0.83 15.36
CA SER A 278 2.63 -1.34 15.69
C SER A 278 2.07 -2.23 14.58
N MET A 279 2.20 -1.84 13.30
CA MET A 279 1.73 -2.67 12.19
C MET A 279 2.45 -4.02 12.12
N VAL A 280 3.75 -4.05 12.42
CA VAL A 280 4.49 -5.33 12.56
C VAL A 280 3.87 -6.19 13.66
N PHE A 281 3.57 -5.63 14.84
CA PHE A 281 2.93 -6.40 15.92
C PHE A 281 1.50 -6.85 15.57
N ILE A 282 0.68 -6.01 14.93
CA ILE A 282 -0.63 -6.41 14.40
C ILE A 282 -0.48 -7.63 13.49
N THR A 283 0.49 -7.58 12.58
CA THR A 283 0.77 -8.66 11.63
C THR A 283 1.22 -9.93 12.34
N LEU A 284 2.14 -9.83 13.30
CA LEU A 284 2.64 -10.98 14.06
C LEU A 284 1.53 -11.65 14.90
N PHE A 285 0.69 -10.87 15.57
CA PHE A 285 -0.42 -11.42 16.37
C PHE A 285 -1.47 -12.09 15.49
N LEU A 286 -1.83 -11.50 14.34
CA LEU A 286 -2.72 -12.14 13.38
C LEU A 286 -2.08 -13.37 12.73
N THR A 287 -0.76 -13.37 12.53
CA THR A 287 -0.03 -14.53 12.02
C THR A 287 -0.08 -15.69 13.02
N ALA A 288 0.19 -15.43 14.30
CA ALA A 288 0.08 -16.42 15.36
C ALA A 288 -1.35 -16.96 15.49
N ALA A 289 -2.35 -16.08 15.44
CA ALA A 289 -3.76 -16.48 15.40
C ALA A 289 -4.07 -17.36 14.17
N GLY A 290 -3.51 -17.02 13.00
CA GLY A 290 -3.71 -17.77 11.76
C GLY A 290 -3.07 -19.14 11.79
N ILE A 291 -1.86 -19.27 12.35
CA ILE A 291 -1.21 -20.57 12.55
C ILE A 291 -2.08 -21.46 13.44
N LEU A 292 -2.55 -20.93 14.57
CA LEU A 292 -3.41 -21.70 15.49
C LEU A 292 -4.77 -22.03 14.85
N GLN A 293 -5.35 -21.10 14.09
CA GLN A 293 -6.57 -21.34 13.33
C GLN A 293 -6.39 -22.48 12.33
N VAL A 294 -5.33 -22.44 11.54
CA VAL A 294 -5.03 -23.45 10.52
C VAL A 294 -4.82 -24.81 11.18
N TRP A 295 -4.08 -24.86 12.29
CA TRP A 295 -3.87 -26.09 13.05
C TRP A 295 -5.20 -26.70 13.52
N LEU A 296 -5.96 -25.95 14.32
CA LEU A 296 -7.17 -26.46 14.99
C LEU A 296 -8.36 -26.68 14.04
N GLN A 297 -8.46 -25.90 12.96
CA GLN A 297 -9.63 -25.89 12.08
C GLN A 297 -9.41 -26.68 10.79
N ARG A 298 -8.17 -27.04 10.41
CA ARG A 298 -7.88 -27.57 9.06
C ARG A 298 -6.90 -28.73 8.98
N ILE A 299 -5.98 -28.87 9.93
CA ILE A 299 -4.91 -29.89 9.85
C ILE A 299 -5.17 -31.07 10.78
N ILE A 300 -5.61 -30.82 12.02
CA ILE A 300 -5.80 -31.90 13.00
C ILE A 300 -6.83 -32.94 12.55
N ASP A 301 -6.69 -34.19 13.03
CA ASP A 301 -7.56 -35.31 12.65
C ASP A 301 -9.05 -35.07 12.93
N ASN A 302 -9.35 -34.28 13.98
CA ASN A 302 -10.71 -33.88 14.34
C ASN A 302 -10.83 -32.33 14.34
N PRO A 303 -11.02 -31.69 13.17
CA PRO A 303 -11.11 -30.24 13.05
C PRO A 303 -12.24 -29.65 13.90
N GLN A 304 -11.93 -28.56 14.60
CA GLN A 304 -12.90 -27.87 15.44
C GLN A 304 -13.79 -26.92 14.64
N ALA A 305 -15.01 -26.68 15.12
CA ALA A 305 -15.93 -25.72 14.53
C ALA A 305 -15.38 -24.28 14.60
N PHE A 306 -15.73 -23.45 13.62
CA PHE A 306 -15.22 -22.08 13.48
C PHE A 306 -15.32 -21.28 14.79
N MET A 307 -16.51 -21.21 15.41
CA MET A 307 -16.73 -20.43 16.63
C MET A 307 -15.85 -20.89 17.79
N ALA A 308 -15.71 -22.20 18.00
CA ALA A 308 -14.86 -22.76 19.04
C ALA A 308 -13.38 -22.39 18.81
N VAL A 309 -12.92 -22.41 17.56
CA VAL A 309 -11.56 -21.95 17.21
C VAL A 309 -11.42 -20.45 17.48
N GLN A 310 -12.39 -19.61 17.09
CA GLN A 310 -12.34 -18.16 17.33
C GLN A 310 -12.19 -17.83 18.83
N ASP A 311 -12.86 -18.57 19.71
CA ASP A 311 -12.73 -18.40 21.17
C ASP A 311 -11.29 -18.69 21.65
N GLN A 312 -10.62 -19.69 21.07
CA GLN A 312 -9.21 -20.00 21.36
C GLN A 312 -8.23 -18.94 20.84
N LEU A 313 -8.64 -18.12 19.86
CA LEU A 313 -7.81 -17.04 19.30
C LEU A 313 -7.94 -15.71 20.08
N ALA A 314 -8.82 -15.64 21.09
CA ALA A 314 -9.17 -14.40 21.78
C ALA A 314 -7.97 -13.62 22.32
N LEU A 315 -6.95 -14.31 22.85
CA LEU A 315 -5.72 -13.66 23.34
C LEU A 315 -5.03 -12.84 22.24
N PHE A 316 -4.85 -13.42 21.05
CA PHE A 316 -4.21 -12.75 19.93
C PHE A 316 -5.04 -11.56 19.43
N TYR A 317 -6.37 -11.65 19.50
CA TYR A 317 -7.24 -10.53 19.16
C TYR A 317 -7.12 -9.35 20.13
N TRP A 318 -6.98 -9.61 21.43
CA TRP A 318 -6.70 -8.58 22.43
C TRP A 318 -5.33 -7.94 22.23
N MET A 319 -4.29 -8.74 21.95
CA MET A 319 -2.95 -8.23 21.66
C MET A 319 -2.93 -7.39 20.38
N ARG A 320 -3.62 -7.84 19.32
CA ARG A 320 -3.83 -7.07 18.09
C ARG A 320 -4.55 -5.76 18.36
N TRP A 321 -5.59 -5.77 19.18
CA TRP A 321 -6.33 -4.56 19.54
C TRP A 321 -5.43 -3.54 20.25
N LEU A 322 -4.61 -4.00 21.22
CA LEU A 322 -3.65 -3.13 21.91
C LEU A 322 -2.62 -2.52 20.94
N ALA A 323 -2.09 -3.32 20.02
CA ALA A 323 -1.23 -2.80 18.96
C ALA A 323 -1.97 -1.74 18.12
N GLY A 324 -3.23 -1.98 17.75
CA GLY A 324 -4.10 -1.01 17.07
C GLY A 324 -4.25 0.33 17.81
N VAL A 325 -4.32 0.32 19.15
CA VAL A 325 -4.30 1.55 19.95
C VAL A 325 -2.98 2.31 19.77
N VAL A 326 -1.83 1.61 19.80
CA VAL A 326 -0.52 2.22 19.55
C VAL A 326 -0.42 2.79 18.13
N PHE A 327 -0.98 2.09 17.14
CA PHE A 327 -1.05 2.59 15.76
C PHE A 327 -1.84 3.90 15.69
N CYS A 328 -3.00 3.95 16.35
CA CYS A 328 -3.85 5.14 16.43
C CYS A 328 -3.12 6.31 17.10
N LEU A 329 -2.38 6.07 18.18
CA LEU A 329 -1.53 7.10 18.81
C LEU A 329 -0.47 7.61 17.85
N GLY A 330 0.16 6.72 17.07
CA GLY A 330 1.07 7.10 15.99
C GLY A 330 0.41 8.01 14.96
N LEU A 331 -0.79 7.68 14.49
CA LEU A 331 -1.55 8.53 13.57
C LEU A 331 -1.89 9.90 14.18
N ILE A 332 -2.27 9.97 15.46
CA ILE A 332 -2.52 11.24 16.15
C ILE A 332 -1.25 12.09 16.19
N VAL A 333 -0.10 11.49 16.48
CA VAL A 333 1.21 12.17 16.47
C VAL A 333 1.55 12.66 15.04
N TYR A 334 1.28 11.86 14.01
CA TYR A 334 1.45 12.27 12.61
C TYR A 334 0.61 13.51 12.29
N LEU A 335 -0.68 13.50 12.62
CA LEU A 335 -1.58 14.63 12.40
C LEU A 335 -1.16 15.87 13.20
N TYR A 336 -0.70 15.69 14.43
CA TYR A 336 -0.20 16.78 15.26
C TYR A 336 1.09 17.41 14.71
N SER A 337 1.95 16.64 14.03
CA SER A 337 3.20 17.12 13.45
C SER A 337 3.00 18.31 12.49
N PHE A 338 1.86 18.35 11.77
CA PHE A 338 1.53 19.45 10.86
C PHE A 338 1.31 20.80 11.54
N PHE A 339 1.01 20.80 12.84
CA PHE A 339 0.71 22.01 13.62
C PHE A 339 1.85 22.41 14.55
N ALA A 340 2.84 21.53 14.72
CA ALA A 340 4.00 21.80 15.57
C ALA A 340 4.86 22.94 14.99
N LYS A 341 5.20 23.89 15.86
CA LYS A 341 6.14 24.98 15.59
C LYS A 341 7.37 24.80 16.49
N ASP A 342 8.52 25.26 16.02
CA ASP A 342 9.71 25.35 16.87
C ASP A 342 9.43 26.32 18.04
N LYS A 343 10.07 26.05 19.18
CA LYS A 343 10.04 27.02 20.29
C LYS A 343 10.72 28.31 19.81
N PRO A 344 10.26 29.50 20.24
CA PRO A 344 11.03 30.72 19.98
C PRO A 344 12.43 30.51 20.52
N GLN A 345 13.45 30.65 19.66
CA GLN A 345 14.83 30.67 20.12
C GLN A 345 14.98 31.89 21.02
N ALA A 346 15.44 31.70 22.25
CA ALA A 346 15.94 32.81 23.03
C ALA A 346 17.12 33.38 22.25
N VAL A 347 16.99 34.62 21.79
CA VAL A 347 18.12 35.35 21.21
C VAL A 347 19.11 35.52 22.35
N ASP A 348 20.16 34.71 22.36
CA ASP A 348 21.29 34.95 23.23
C ASP A 348 21.98 36.20 22.67
N VAL A 349 21.68 37.35 23.28
CA VAL A 349 22.31 38.62 22.94
C VAL A 349 23.75 38.49 23.42
N GLY A 350 24.60 37.91 22.56
CA GLY A 350 26.02 37.81 22.79
C GLY A 350 26.54 39.20 23.14
N THR A 351 27.10 39.32 24.35
CA THR A 351 27.79 40.52 24.81
C THR A 351 28.86 40.88 23.79
N ALA A 352 28.70 42.06 23.17
CA ALA A 352 29.69 42.60 22.24
C ALA A 352 31.05 42.66 22.95
N GLN A 353 32.04 41.95 22.41
CA GLN A 353 33.42 42.14 22.82
C GLN A 353 33.83 43.58 22.48
N PRO A 354 34.34 44.37 23.45
CA PRO A 354 34.84 45.70 23.15
C PRO A 354 36.03 45.60 22.21
N ALA A 355 36.01 46.40 21.15
CA ALA A 355 37.09 46.49 20.17
C ALA A 355 38.41 46.83 20.87
N ALA A 356 39.43 46.03 20.61
CA ALA A 356 40.80 46.34 21.04
C ALA A 356 41.27 47.60 20.29
N THR A 357 41.62 48.62 21.07
CA THR A 357 42.26 49.87 20.63
C THR A 357 43.69 49.67 20.20
#